data_AF-A0A4S8JEF3-F1
#
_entry.id   AF-A0A4S8JEF3-F1
#
_cell.length_a   1.000
_cell.length_b   1.000
_cell.length_c   1.000
_cell.angle_alpha   90.00
_cell.angle_beta   90.00
_cell.angle_gamma   90.00
#
_symmetry.space_group_name_H-M   'P 1'
#
loop_
_entity.id
_entity.type
_entity.pdbx_description
1 polymer ?
#
loop_
_entity_poly.entity_id
_entity_poly.type
_entity_poly.pdbx_seq_one_letter_code
_entity_poly.pdbx_strand_id
1 'polypeptide(L)'
;MEVISETEMKKMSRYEIVGFEVVPCSVKRDTTAMSNLSMYDKVDPVDCPLELDKSQAIQEQGKISFTYEVVFVKSDVRWPSRWDACLRMEGDKVHWFSIMNSLMVLFFPAGILFVIFLRTVRRDLTRYEELDEKSQAQMTE
;
A
#
# COMPACT_ATOMS: atom_id res chain seq x y z
N MET A 1 50.55 2.80 -26.75
CA MET A 1 49.18 3.30 -26.91
C MET A 1 48.32 2.07 -27.14
N GLU A 2 47.90 1.45 -26.04
CA GLU A 2 47.27 0.14 -26.05
C GLU A 2 45.75 0.36 -26.08
N VAL A 3 45.15 0.06 -27.22
CA VAL A 3 43.71 0.16 -27.45
C VAL A 3 43.08 -0.98 -26.67
N ILE A 4 42.59 -0.68 -25.46
CA ILE A 4 41.79 -1.61 -24.67
C ILE A 4 40.51 -1.87 -25.47
N SER A 5 40.43 -3.05 -26.09
CA SER A 5 39.27 -3.50 -26.83
C SER A 5 38.05 -3.50 -25.90
N GLU A 6 36.91 -2.99 -26.39
CA GLU A 6 35.59 -2.99 -25.71
C GLU A 6 35.17 -4.39 -25.18
N THR A 7 35.84 -5.44 -25.62
CA THR A 7 35.62 -6.82 -25.21
C THR A 7 35.96 -7.06 -23.73
N GLU A 8 36.90 -6.31 -23.13
CA GLU A 8 37.21 -6.38 -21.69
C GLU A 8 36.13 -5.69 -20.83
N MET A 9 35.37 -4.73 -21.38
CA MET A 9 34.23 -4.12 -20.66
C MET A 9 33.05 -5.09 -20.47
N LYS A 10 33.00 -6.18 -21.26
CA LYS A 10 31.95 -7.19 -21.16
C LYS A 10 32.09 -8.11 -19.94
N LYS A 11 33.16 -7.98 -19.16
CA LYS A 11 33.43 -8.78 -17.97
C LYS A 11 33.59 -7.95 -16.69
N MET A 12 33.06 -6.72 -16.65
CA MET A 12 32.72 -6.11 -15.38
C MET A 12 31.33 -6.59 -15.00
N SER A 13 31.24 -7.54 -14.07
CA SER A 13 29.98 -7.93 -13.44
C SER A 13 29.41 -6.72 -12.71
N ARG A 14 28.60 -5.93 -13.41
CA ARG A 14 27.88 -4.79 -12.84
C ARG A 14 26.83 -5.35 -11.90
N TYR A 15 26.97 -5.03 -10.61
CA TYR A 15 25.96 -5.35 -9.61
C TYR A 15 24.92 -4.24 -9.57
N GLU A 16 23.65 -4.62 -9.44
CA GLU A 16 22.52 -3.69 -9.35
C GLU A 16 21.80 -3.95 -8.01
N ILE A 17 21.38 -2.89 -7.32
CA ILE A 17 20.79 -2.98 -5.99
C ILE A 17 19.30 -3.28 -6.12
N VAL A 18 18.91 -4.54 -5.94
CA VAL A 18 17.52 -4.99 -6.12
C VAL A 18 16.62 -4.76 -4.90
N GLY A 19 17.18 -4.36 -3.76
CA GLY A 19 16.43 -4.07 -2.55
C GLY A 19 17.35 -3.62 -1.41
N PHE A 20 16.76 -3.11 -0.35
CA PHE A 20 17.44 -2.81 0.89
C PHE A 20 16.52 -3.16 2.06
N GLU A 21 17.10 -3.66 3.14
CA GLU A 21 16.42 -3.91 4.41
C GLU A 21 17.06 -2.99 5.44
N VAL A 22 16.24 -2.28 6.22
CA VAL A 22 16.70 -1.39 7.28
C VAL A 22 16.25 -1.95 8.61
N VAL A 23 17.21 -2.27 9.48
CA VAL A 23 16.95 -2.69 10.86
C VAL A 23 17.31 -1.51 11.76
N PRO A 24 16.31 -0.72 12.23
CA PRO A 24 16.58 0.40 13.13
C PRO A 24 16.85 -0.13 14.55
N CYS A 25 17.92 0.34 15.18
CA CYS A 25 18.25 0.01 16.57
C CYS A 25 18.59 1.26 17.36
N SER A 26 18.07 1.34 18.59
CA SER A 26 18.43 2.40 19.54
C SER A 26 19.54 1.90 20.43
N VAL A 27 20.70 2.55 20.37
CA VAL A 27 21.90 2.14 21.11
C VAL A 27 22.47 3.37 21.79
N LYS A 28 22.59 3.31 23.12
CA LYS A 28 23.26 4.34 23.88
C LYS A 28 24.78 4.22 23.69
N ARG A 29 25.39 5.22 23.05
CA ARG A 29 26.85 5.33 22.90
C ARG A 29 27.40 6.48 23.73
N ASP A 30 28.68 6.38 24.09
CA ASP A 30 29.39 7.46 24.75
C ASP A 30 29.57 8.64 23.77
N THR A 31 29.00 9.78 24.12
CA THR A 31 29.01 10.99 23.29
C THR A 31 30.42 11.55 23.11
N THR A 32 31.30 11.35 24.08
CA THR A 32 32.68 11.86 24.05
C THR A 32 33.54 11.06 23.08
N ALA A 33 33.47 9.73 23.17
CA ALA A 33 34.12 8.82 22.23
C ALA A 33 33.62 9.06 20.80
N MET A 34 32.30 9.21 20.61
CA MET A 34 31.70 9.49 19.30
C MET A 34 32.07 10.86 18.74
N SER A 35 32.28 11.87 19.60
CA SER A 35 32.67 13.22 19.15
C SER A 35 34.12 13.33 18.66
N ASN A 36 34.98 12.39 19.07
CA ASN A 36 36.37 12.32 18.64
C ASN A 36 36.55 11.54 17.33
N LEU A 37 35.49 10.89 16.84
CA LEU A 37 35.50 10.15 15.59
C LEU A 37 35.11 11.06 14.43
N SER A 38 35.78 10.83 13.31
CA SER A 38 35.47 11.45 12.03
C SER A 38 34.54 10.57 11.20
N MET A 39 34.00 11.14 10.12
CA MET A 39 33.15 10.40 9.20
C MET A 39 33.93 9.21 8.61
N TYR A 40 33.33 8.02 8.64
CA TYR A 40 33.90 6.72 8.19
C TYR A 40 34.91 6.04 9.11
N ASP A 41 35.15 6.56 10.31
CA ASP A 41 35.93 5.82 11.29
C ASP A 41 35.19 4.55 11.73
N LYS A 42 35.97 3.50 11.98
CA LYS A 42 35.43 2.22 12.44
C LYS A 42 34.93 2.36 13.86
N VAL A 43 33.68 1.98 14.08
CA VAL A 43 33.05 1.87 15.39
C VAL A 43 32.84 0.39 15.68
N ASP A 44 32.88 0.01 16.96
CA ASP A 44 32.59 -1.36 17.35
C ASP A 44 31.21 -1.81 16.84
N PRO A 45 31.10 -3.04 16.29
CA PRO A 45 29.83 -3.63 15.92
C PRO A 45 28.88 -3.62 17.11
N VAL A 46 27.62 -3.33 16.86
CA VAL A 46 26.61 -3.31 17.91
C VAL A 46 25.61 -4.42 17.70
N ASP A 47 25.44 -5.22 18.74
CA ASP A 47 24.29 -6.10 18.87
C ASP A 47 23.10 -5.28 19.40
N CYS A 48 21.96 -5.33 18.73
CA CYS A 48 20.83 -4.48 19.03
C CYS A 48 20.23 -4.85 20.39
N PRO A 49 20.31 -3.99 21.42
CA PRO A 49 19.84 -4.36 22.74
C PRO A 49 18.31 -4.40 22.77
N LEU A 50 17.76 -5.48 23.32
CA LEU A 50 16.31 -5.60 23.60
C LEU A 50 15.91 -4.88 24.90
N GLU A 51 16.89 -4.54 25.75
CA GLU A 51 16.68 -3.89 27.03
C GLU A 51 16.59 -2.37 26.89
N LEU A 52 15.59 -1.76 27.53
CA LEU A 52 15.33 -0.32 27.45
C LEU A 52 16.48 0.51 28.07
N ASP A 53 17.15 -0.02 29.10
CA ASP A 53 18.24 0.69 29.80
C ASP A 53 19.49 0.90 28.93
N LYS A 54 19.66 0.07 27.90
CA LYS A 54 20.75 0.15 26.91
C LYS A 54 20.36 0.97 25.67
N SER A 55 19.09 1.34 25.55
CA SER A 55 18.58 2.18 24.47
C SER A 55 18.91 3.65 24.71
N GLN A 56 19.12 4.41 23.64
CA GLN A 56 19.37 5.85 23.74
C GLN A 56 18.06 6.58 24.06
N ALA A 57 17.99 7.20 25.24
CA ALA A 57 16.91 8.10 25.59
C ALA A 57 17.03 9.44 24.85
N ILE A 58 15.90 9.96 24.38
CA ILE A 58 15.82 11.28 23.74
C ILE A 58 15.55 12.31 24.84
N GLN A 59 16.43 13.30 24.95
CA GLN A 59 16.28 14.43 25.88
C GLN A 59 16.37 15.74 25.11
N GLU A 60 15.67 16.77 25.57
CA GLU A 60 15.75 18.10 24.98
C GLU A 60 17.20 18.61 25.04
N GLN A 61 17.69 19.13 23.91
CA GLN A 61 19.08 19.59 23.74
C GLN A 61 20.16 18.49 23.82
N GLY A 62 19.76 17.21 23.90
CA GLY A 62 20.68 16.08 23.86
C GLY A 62 21.32 15.89 22.48
N LYS A 63 22.63 15.63 22.44
CA LYS A 63 23.33 15.21 21.22
C LYS A 63 23.11 13.71 20.99
N ILE A 64 22.66 13.34 19.80
CA ILE A 64 22.45 11.94 19.40
C ILE A 64 23.48 11.58 18.33
N SER A 65 24.22 10.49 18.56
CA SER A 65 25.16 9.94 17.59
C SER A 65 24.46 8.94 16.68
N PHE A 66 24.62 9.12 15.37
CA PHE A 66 24.08 8.21 14.36
C PHE A 66 25.21 7.40 13.74
N THR A 67 25.02 6.08 13.70
CA THR A 67 25.90 5.15 12.98
C THR A 67 25.04 4.29 12.07
N TYR A 68 25.59 3.90 10.94
CA TYR A 68 24.96 2.93 10.06
C TYR A 68 25.99 1.90 9.63
N GLU A 69 25.53 0.70 9.35
CA GLU A 69 26.31 -0.38 8.77
C GLU A 69 25.64 -0.79 7.46
N VAL A 70 26.44 -1.07 6.43
CA VAL A 70 25.96 -1.53 5.14
C VAL A 70 26.56 -2.89 4.86
N VAL A 71 25.71 -3.91 4.80
CA VAL A 71 26.08 -5.27 4.41
C VAL A 71 25.50 -5.56 3.04
N PHE A 72 26.37 -5.87 2.07
CA PHE A 72 25.95 -6.26 0.73
C PHE A 72 25.72 -7.79 0.69
N VAL A 73 24.48 -8.20 0.43
CA VAL A 73 24.09 -9.61 0.28
C VAL A 73 23.68 -9.87 -1.17
N LYS A 74 24.21 -10.95 -1.75
CA LYS A 74 23.83 -11.35 -3.11
C LYS A 74 22.41 -11.93 -3.10
N SER A 75 21.55 -11.40 -3.97
CA SER A 75 20.17 -11.84 -4.16
C SER A 75 20.00 -12.52 -5.53
N ASP A 76 19.05 -13.45 -5.61
CA ASP A 76 18.63 -14.10 -6.85
C ASP A 76 17.54 -13.30 -7.60
N VAL A 77 17.07 -12.18 -7.02
CA VAL A 77 16.07 -11.30 -7.63
C VAL A 77 16.69 -10.58 -8.83
N ARG A 78 16.00 -10.62 -9.98
CA ARG A 78 16.41 -9.86 -11.17
C ARG A 78 15.99 -8.40 -11.02
N TRP A 79 16.78 -7.47 -11.55
CA TRP A 79 16.48 -6.03 -11.48
C TRP A 79 15.07 -5.62 -11.96
N PRO A 80 14.50 -6.20 -13.03
CA PRO A 80 13.13 -5.87 -13.45
C PRO A 80 12.05 -6.28 -12.44
N SER A 81 12.27 -7.37 -11.69
CA SER A 81 11.29 -7.92 -10.74
C SER A 81 11.37 -7.29 -9.34
N ARG A 82 12.24 -6.31 -9.11
CA ARG A 82 12.44 -5.73 -7.77
C ARG A 82 11.18 -5.13 -7.12
N TRP A 83 10.30 -4.55 -7.94
CA TRP A 83 9.06 -3.92 -7.46
C TRP A 83 7.95 -4.91 -7.18
N ASP A 84 8.09 -6.17 -7.58
CA ASP A 84 7.06 -7.19 -7.38
C ASP A 84 6.74 -7.37 -5.89
N ALA A 85 7.75 -7.29 -5.02
CA ALA A 85 7.55 -7.34 -3.57
C ALA A 85 6.73 -6.15 -3.01
N CYS A 86 6.88 -4.96 -3.58
CA CYS A 86 6.10 -3.78 -3.17
C CYS A 86 4.66 -3.82 -3.73
N LEU A 87 4.48 -4.48 -4.88
CA LEU A 87 3.19 -4.62 -5.55
C LEU A 87 2.38 -5.84 -5.09
N ARG A 88 3.01 -6.77 -4.37
CA ARG A 88 2.33 -7.87 -3.67
C ARG A 88 1.57 -7.28 -2.48
N MET A 89 0.44 -6.64 -2.78
CA MET A 89 -0.51 -6.16 -1.79
C MET A 89 -1.06 -7.32 -0.97
N GLU A 90 -0.59 -7.48 0.26
CA GLU A 90 -1.23 -8.30 1.30
C GLU A 90 -2.48 -7.60 1.91
N GLY A 91 -3.09 -6.66 1.19
CA GLY A 91 -4.12 -5.75 1.70
C GLY A 91 -5.56 -5.99 1.23
N ASP A 92 -5.85 -7.09 0.53
CA ASP A 92 -7.14 -7.27 -0.17
C ASP A 92 -8.35 -7.58 0.75
N LYS A 93 -8.14 -7.72 2.06
CA LYS A 93 -9.21 -8.10 3.00
C LYS A 93 -9.99 -6.94 3.62
N VAL A 94 -9.51 -5.70 3.50
CA VAL A 94 -10.11 -4.56 4.24
C VAL A 94 -10.99 -3.66 3.36
N HIS A 95 -10.76 -3.61 2.05
CA HIS A 95 -11.49 -2.68 1.17
C HIS A 95 -12.92 -3.12 0.83
N TRP A 96 -13.21 -4.42 0.80
CA TRP A 96 -14.53 -4.91 0.41
C TRP A 96 -15.65 -4.54 1.40
N PHE A 97 -15.31 -4.23 2.66
CA PHE A 97 -16.29 -3.76 3.66
C PHE A 97 -16.91 -2.40 3.28
N SER A 98 -16.12 -1.49 2.73
CA SER A 98 -16.62 -0.18 2.24
C SER A 98 -17.51 -0.34 1.01
N ILE A 99 -17.16 -1.29 0.12
CA ILE A 99 -17.95 -1.63 -1.06
C ILE A 99 -19.31 -2.22 -0.66
N MET A 100 -19.35 -3.13 0.30
CA MET A 100 -20.63 -3.67 0.80
C MET A 100 -21.51 -2.59 1.43
N ASN A 101 -20.91 -1.68 2.21
CA ASN A 101 -21.65 -0.61 2.88
C ASN A 101 -22.32 0.34 1.87
N SER A 102 -21.63 0.69 0.78
CA SER A 102 -22.23 1.53 -0.27
C SER A 102 -23.28 0.77 -1.09
N LEU A 103 -23.10 -0.53 -1.33
CA LEU A 103 -24.10 -1.37 -2.00
C LEU A 103 -25.40 -1.45 -1.20
N MET A 104 -25.34 -1.63 0.13
CA MET A 104 -26.53 -1.64 0.97
C MET A 104 -27.38 -0.37 0.81
N VAL A 105 -26.73 0.81 0.84
CA VAL A 105 -27.42 2.10 0.68
C VAL A 105 -28.03 2.29 -0.71
N LEU A 106 -27.57 1.57 -1.73
CA LEU A 106 -28.15 1.58 -3.09
C LEU A 106 -29.32 0.59 -3.25
N PHE A 107 -29.18 -0.63 -2.71
CA PHE A 107 -30.19 -1.68 -2.90
C PHE A 107 -31.49 -1.41 -2.13
N PHE A 108 -31.42 -0.88 -0.90
CA PHE A 108 -32.62 -0.63 -0.11
C PHE A 108 -33.56 0.42 -0.77
N PRO A 109 -33.07 1.60 -1.20
CA PRO A 109 -33.91 2.56 -1.91
C PRO A 109 -34.38 2.06 -3.28
N ALA A 110 -33.51 1.36 -4.03
CA ALA A 110 -33.88 0.81 -5.34
C ALA A 110 -35.04 -0.20 -5.23
N GLY A 111 -35.03 -1.07 -4.20
CA GLY A 111 -36.11 -2.02 -3.95
C GLY A 111 -37.44 -1.34 -3.62
N ILE A 112 -37.43 -0.31 -2.77
CA ILE A 112 -38.63 0.44 -2.41
C ILE A 112 -39.19 1.17 -3.63
N LEU A 113 -38.34 1.85 -4.40
CA LEU A 113 -38.74 2.54 -5.64
C LEU A 113 -39.32 1.55 -6.66
N PHE A 114 -38.73 0.36 -6.79
CA PHE A 114 -39.22 -0.68 -7.68
C PHE A 114 -40.62 -1.17 -7.30
N VAL A 115 -40.89 -1.36 -6.01
CA VAL A 115 -42.24 -1.74 -5.52
C VAL A 115 -43.27 -0.65 -5.80
N ILE A 116 -42.91 0.63 -5.56
CA ILE A 116 -43.79 1.77 -5.86
C ILE A 116 -44.08 1.84 -7.36
N PHE A 117 -43.04 1.71 -8.19
CA PHE A 117 -43.18 1.72 -9.64
C PHE A 117 -44.11 0.61 -10.14
N LEU A 118 -43.90 -0.64 -9.69
CA LEU A 118 -44.77 -1.76 -10.04
C LEU A 118 -46.21 -1.55 -9.59
N ARG A 119 -46.42 -0.96 -8.42
CA ARG A 119 -47.77 -0.65 -7.91
C ARG A 119 -48.46 0.40 -8.78
N THR A 120 -47.75 1.43 -9.20
CA THR A 120 -48.27 2.47 -10.10
C THR A 120 -48.60 1.89 -11.47
N VAL A 121 -47.68 1.14 -12.08
CA VAL A 121 -47.88 0.51 -13.40
C VAL A 121 -49.08 -0.42 -13.42
N ARG A 122 -49.22 -1.29 -12.40
CA ARG A 122 -50.39 -2.18 -12.29
C ARG A 122 -51.69 -1.40 -12.17
N ARG A 123 -51.72 -0.35 -11.34
CA ARG A 123 -52.91 0.49 -11.16
C ARG A 123 -53.28 1.25 -12.43
N ASP A 124 -52.29 1.77 -13.15
CA ASP A 124 -52.54 2.46 -14.41
C ASP A 124 -53.06 1.50 -15.46
N LEU A 125 -52.48 0.30 -15.61
CA LEU A 125 -52.96 -0.69 -16.60
C LEU A 125 -54.44 -1.05 -16.39
N THR A 126 -54.85 -1.36 -15.16
CA THR A 126 -56.26 -1.67 -14.85
C THR A 126 -57.17 -0.48 -15.12
N ARG A 127 -56.71 0.75 -14.85
CA ARG A 127 -57.47 1.96 -15.13
C ARG A 127 -57.65 2.19 -16.63
N TYR A 128 -56.64 1.87 -17.45
CA TYR A 128 -56.76 1.96 -18.90
C TYR A 128 -57.74 0.93 -19.45
N GLU A 129 -57.73 -0.30 -18.94
CA GLU A 129 -58.71 -1.34 -19.30
C GLU A 129 -60.15 -0.91 -18.97
N GLU A 130 -60.39 -0.37 -17.76
CA GLU A 130 -61.70 0.14 -17.36
C GLU A 130 -62.18 1.35 -18.18
N LEU A 131 -61.25 2.22 -18.61
CA LEU A 131 -61.59 3.38 -19.44
C LEU A 131 -61.92 2.96 -20.88
N ASP A 132 -61.21 1.97 -21.42
CA ASP A 132 -61.48 1.41 -22.74
C ASP A 132 -62.88 0.76 -22.80
N GLU A 133 -63.22 -0.07 -21.81
CA GLU A 133 -64.55 -0.71 -21.70
C GLU A 133 -65.68 0.32 -21.64
N LYS A 134 -65.52 1.39 -20.84
CA LYS A 134 -66.51 2.48 -20.76
C LYS A 134 -66.66 3.26 -22.06
N SER A 135 -65.55 3.50 -22.76
CA SER A 135 -65.56 4.21 -24.04
C SER A 135 -66.24 3.40 -25.15
N GLN A 136 -66.05 2.07 -25.17
CA GLN A 136 -66.72 1.19 -26.11
C GLN A 136 -68.23 1.14 -25.84
N ALA A 137 -68.64 1.04 -24.56
CA ALA A 137 -70.04 1.05 -24.18
C ALA A 137 -70.79 2.33 -24.59
N GLN A 138 -70.12 3.50 -24.52
CA GLN A 138 -70.68 4.79 -24.97
C GLN A 138 -70.73 4.96 -26.49
N MET A 139 -69.96 4.19 -27.26
CA MET A 139 -70.03 4.20 -28.73
C MET A 139 -71.07 3.21 -29.29
N THR A 140 -71.51 2.25 -28.47
CA THR A 140 -72.51 1.24 -28.83
C THR A 140 -73.96 1.61 -28.48
N GLU A 141 -74.18 2.79 -27.92
CA GLU A 141 -75.49 3.38 -27.62
C GLU A 141 -75.76 4.58 -28.54
#